data_AF-A0A831LV88-F1
#
_entry.id   AF-A0A831LV88-F1
#
_cell.length_a   1.000
_cell.length_b   1.000
_cell.length_c   1.000
_cell.angle_alpha   90.00
_cell.angle_beta   90.00
_cell.angle_gamma   90.00
#
_symmetry.space_group_name_H-M   'P 1'
#
loop_
_entity.id
_entity.type
_entity.pdbx_description
1 polymer ?
#
loop_
_entity_poly.entity_id
_entity_poly.type
_entity_poly.pdbx_seq_one_letter_code
_entity_poly.pdbx_strand_id
1 'polypeptide(L)'
;MADKAGRFEWDPDILHLDIVPFIPFDMSKTLELLRAKGFIAKYTVAGRDYGVILSFSKHQRITGKEHDAPPRYPEPPPQEPPLFPKEETSEEHPGNVGETPGNPGKGKGKGKGKDLRVGPADPLSDAEIQKKFSDFWKFYPQAGRHAKAESLKKFSAIVRKGREEELISATNGYVNFLDEKKNDENFDQRPMYTKTFLNGRWEEFIGYKRKVKL
;
A
#
# COMPACT_ATOMS: atom_id res chain seq x y z
N MET A 1 -23.03 2.43 13.64
CA MET A 1 -21.68 1.90 13.26
C MET A 1 -21.77 0.56 12.52
N ALA A 2 -20.78 0.29 11.65
CA ALA A 2 -20.68 -0.95 10.87
C ALA A 2 -20.00 -2.11 11.62
N ASP A 3 -20.33 -3.34 11.24
CA ASP A 3 -19.74 -4.57 11.76
C ASP A 3 -18.47 -5.00 11.02
N LYS A 4 -17.91 -6.14 11.40
CA LYS A 4 -16.66 -6.64 10.83
C LYS A 4 -16.69 -6.93 9.33
N ALA A 5 -17.88 -7.10 8.77
CA ALA A 5 -18.10 -7.33 7.34
C ALA A 5 -18.48 -6.03 6.61
N GLY A 6 -18.36 -4.87 7.28
CA GLY A 6 -18.71 -3.57 6.71
C GLY A 6 -20.21 -3.34 6.58
N ARG A 7 -21.03 -4.14 7.29
CA ARG A 7 -22.50 -4.01 7.26
C ARG A 7 -22.98 -3.09 8.37
N PHE A 8 -24.05 -2.35 8.13
CA PHE A 8 -24.63 -1.45 9.12
C PHE A 8 -26.14 -1.32 8.94
N GLU A 9 -26.84 -0.88 9.98
CA GLU A 9 -28.26 -0.52 9.89
C GLU A 9 -28.43 0.81 9.13
N TRP A 10 -29.34 0.85 8.16
CA TRP A 10 -29.59 2.03 7.35
C TRP A 10 -30.51 3.01 8.10
N ASP A 11 -29.96 3.62 9.13
CA ASP A 11 -30.63 4.64 9.94
C ASP A 11 -29.79 5.94 9.91
N PRO A 12 -30.18 6.93 9.08
CA PRO A 12 -29.44 8.18 8.93
C PRO A 12 -29.26 8.95 10.23
N ASP A 13 -30.24 8.93 11.14
CA ASP A 13 -30.19 9.70 12.39
C ASP A 13 -29.21 9.07 13.37
N ILE A 14 -29.23 7.74 13.50
CA ILE A 14 -28.26 7.00 14.32
C ILE A 14 -26.84 7.12 13.73
N LEU A 15 -26.70 7.03 12.40
CA LEU A 15 -25.41 7.18 11.74
C LEU A 15 -24.86 8.61 11.86
N HIS A 16 -25.73 9.62 11.81
CA HIS A 16 -25.33 11.00 12.08
C HIS A 16 -24.75 11.14 13.48
N LEU A 17 -25.46 10.64 14.49
CA LEU A 17 -25.03 10.70 15.88
C LEU A 17 -23.72 9.93 16.12
N ASP A 18 -23.53 8.79 15.46
CA ASP A 18 -22.32 7.96 15.60
C ASP A 18 -21.09 8.54 14.89
N ILE A 19 -21.26 9.18 13.72
CA ILE A 19 -20.14 9.53 12.83
C ILE A 19 -19.78 11.02 12.92
N VAL A 20 -20.77 11.91 12.91
CA VAL A 20 -20.58 13.38 12.90
C VAL A 20 -21.54 14.07 13.88
N PRO A 21 -21.47 13.75 15.18
CA PRO A 21 -22.40 14.27 16.18
C PRO A 21 -22.31 15.80 16.30
N PHE A 22 -23.45 16.44 16.57
CA PHE A 22 -23.59 17.88 16.84
C PHE A 22 -23.20 18.82 15.69
N ILE A 23 -22.91 18.29 14.50
CA ILE A 23 -22.64 19.06 13.29
C ILE A 23 -23.91 19.09 12.43
N PRO A 24 -24.34 20.24 11.88
CA PRO A 24 -25.45 20.30 10.93
C PRO A 24 -25.04 19.58 9.63
N PHE A 25 -25.42 18.30 9.53
CA PHE A 25 -25.01 17.41 8.47
C PHE A 25 -26.19 16.58 7.96
N ASP A 26 -26.37 16.52 6.65
CA ASP A 26 -27.44 15.72 6.02
C ASP A 26 -26.92 14.31 5.72
N MET A 27 -27.13 13.40 6.68
CA MET A 27 -26.70 12.01 6.56
C MET A 27 -27.49 11.26 5.49
N SER A 28 -28.79 11.50 5.38
CA SER A 28 -29.67 10.85 4.39
C SER A 28 -29.20 11.11 2.96
N LYS A 29 -28.95 12.38 2.61
CA LYS A 29 -28.45 12.76 1.29
C LYS A 29 -27.05 12.22 1.03
N THR A 30 -26.20 12.18 2.05
CA THR A 30 -24.84 11.66 1.94
C THR A 30 -24.85 10.15 1.66
N LEU A 31 -25.66 9.38 2.37
CA LEU A 31 -25.79 7.94 2.14
C LEU A 31 -26.28 7.65 0.72
N GLU A 32 -27.24 8.42 0.23
CA GLU A 32 -27.72 8.26 -1.14
C GLU A 32 -26.64 8.61 -2.18
N LEU A 33 -25.83 9.65 -1.93
CA LEU A 33 -24.69 9.99 -2.77
C LEU A 33 -23.63 8.89 -2.79
N LEU A 34 -23.26 8.36 -1.62
CA LEU A 34 -22.30 7.25 -1.50
C LEU A 34 -22.80 6.00 -2.21
N ARG A 35 -24.11 5.72 -2.12
CA ARG A 35 -24.76 4.61 -2.83
C ARG A 35 -24.72 4.81 -4.34
N ALA A 36 -25.09 6.00 -4.82
CA ALA A 36 -25.07 6.34 -6.25
C ALA A 36 -23.65 6.30 -6.84
N LYS A 37 -22.62 6.59 -6.04
CA LYS A 37 -21.21 6.50 -6.44
C LYS A 37 -20.62 5.10 -6.30
N GLY A 38 -21.38 4.12 -5.81
CA GLY A 38 -20.94 2.74 -5.69
C GLY A 38 -20.00 2.45 -4.52
N PHE A 39 -19.89 3.35 -3.53
CA PHE A 39 -19.09 3.09 -2.32
C PHE A 39 -19.82 2.18 -1.33
N ILE A 40 -21.14 2.29 -1.26
CA ILE A 40 -22.00 1.49 -0.40
C ILE A 40 -23.17 0.92 -1.19
N ALA A 41 -23.72 -0.21 -0.75
CA ALA A 41 -24.96 -0.78 -1.27
C ALA A 41 -26.02 -0.85 -0.16
N LYS A 42 -27.28 -0.58 -0.53
CA LYS A 42 -28.44 -0.69 0.37
C LYS A 42 -29.19 -2.00 0.07
N TYR A 43 -29.59 -2.72 1.10
CA TYR A 43 -30.38 -3.96 1.00
C TYR A 43 -31.38 -4.07 2.14
N THR A 44 -32.45 -4.84 1.93
CA THR A 44 -33.52 -5.02 2.91
C THR A 44 -33.60 -6.48 3.34
N VAL A 45 -33.63 -6.74 4.64
CA VAL A 45 -33.79 -8.08 5.22
C VAL A 45 -34.90 -8.01 6.27
N ALA A 46 -35.91 -8.87 6.16
CA ALA A 46 -37.03 -8.93 7.10
C ALA A 46 -37.69 -7.56 7.37
N GLY A 47 -37.83 -6.72 6.33
CA GLY A 47 -38.46 -5.41 6.43
C GLY A 47 -37.59 -4.30 7.06
N ARG A 48 -36.32 -4.58 7.35
CA ARG A 48 -35.35 -3.59 7.83
C ARG A 48 -34.29 -3.31 6.78
N ASP A 49 -33.92 -2.05 6.66
CA ASP A 49 -32.92 -1.59 5.72
C ASP A 49 -31.52 -1.62 6.33
N TYR A 50 -30.57 -2.09 5.54
CA TYR A 50 -29.17 -2.21 5.89
C TYR A 50 -28.30 -1.66 4.76
N GLY A 51 -27.08 -1.27 5.12
CA GLY A 51 -26.03 -0.90 4.19
C GLY A 51 -24.84 -1.85 4.28
N VAL A 52 -24.06 -1.94 3.20
CA VAL A 52 -22.76 -2.59 3.18
C VAL A 52 -21.74 -1.71 2.46
N ILE A 53 -20.55 -1.58 3.04
CA ILE A 53 -19.42 -0.88 2.44
C ILE A 53 -18.64 -1.88 1.58
N LEU A 54 -18.60 -1.68 0.26
CA LEU A 54 -18.12 -2.69 -0.69
C LEU A 54 -16.61 -2.94 -0.60
N SER A 55 -15.83 -1.89 -0.32
CA SER A 55 -14.38 -1.94 -0.19
C SER A 55 -13.90 -2.12 1.26
N PHE A 56 -14.80 -2.41 2.21
CA PHE A 56 -14.51 -2.41 3.65
C PHE A 56 -13.33 -3.31 4.01
N SER A 57 -13.34 -4.57 3.60
CA SER A 57 -12.26 -5.52 3.91
C SER A 57 -10.93 -5.18 3.23
N LYS A 58 -10.94 -4.36 2.17
CA LYS A 58 -9.70 -3.89 1.52
C LYS A 58 -9.04 -2.79 2.35
N HIS A 59 -9.82 -1.94 3.02
CA HIS A 59 -9.32 -0.75 3.72
C HIS A 59 -9.29 -0.89 5.25
N GLN A 60 -10.07 -1.80 5.82
CA GLN A 60 -10.15 -2.03 7.26
C GLN A 60 -9.64 -3.41 7.62
N ARG A 61 -8.55 -3.46 8.41
CA ARG A 61 -7.96 -4.70 8.91
C ARG A 61 -8.41 -4.95 10.34
N ILE A 62 -9.44 -5.77 10.50
CA ILE A 62 -9.98 -6.14 11.82
C ILE A 62 -9.15 -7.29 12.40
N THR A 63 -8.73 -7.16 13.67
CA THR A 63 -7.87 -8.14 14.35
C THR A 63 -8.36 -8.41 15.78
N GLY A 64 -7.88 -9.51 16.38
CA GLY A 64 -8.21 -9.87 17.76
C GLY A 64 -9.67 -10.30 17.93
N LYS A 65 -10.26 -10.03 19.10
CA LYS A 65 -11.59 -10.55 19.50
C LYS A 65 -12.73 -10.13 18.58
N GLU A 66 -12.61 -8.99 17.90
CA GLU A 66 -13.62 -8.50 16.96
C GLU A 66 -13.64 -9.32 15.66
N HIS A 67 -12.48 -9.81 15.21
CA HIS A 67 -12.41 -10.70 14.06
C HIS A 67 -13.17 -12.01 14.31
N ASP A 68 -13.06 -12.53 15.53
CA ASP A 68 -13.64 -13.82 15.93
C ASP A 68 -15.13 -13.70 16.29
N ALA A 69 -15.63 -12.49 16.54
CA ALA A 69 -17.04 -12.25 16.82
C ALA A 69 -17.91 -12.56 15.58
N PRO A 70 -19.11 -13.14 15.74
CA PRO A 70 -20.02 -13.31 14.62
C PRO A 70 -20.45 -11.93 14.07
N PRO A 71 -20.77 -11.82 12.77
CA PRO A 71 -21.31 -10.58 12.23
C PRO A 71 -22.60 -10.17 12.93
N ARG A 72 -22.81 -8.84 13.06
CA ARG A 72 -23.93 -8.29 13.82
C ARG A 72 -25.18 -8.11 12.96
N TYR A 73 -25.00 -7.85 11.67
CA TYR A 73 -26.09 -7.55 10.74
C TYR A 73 -26.27 -8.70 9.74
N PRO A 74 -27.49 -8.91 9.20
CA PRO A 74 -27.77 -10.01 8.28
C PRO A 74 -26.96 -9.89 7.00
N GLU A 75 -26.75 -11.01 6.29
CA GLU A 75 -26.17 -10.94 4.95
C GLU A 75 -27.18 -10.35 3.96
N PRO A 76 -26.72 -9.59 2.96
CA PRO A 76 -27.60 -9.20 1.86
C PRO A 76 -28.18 -10.46 1.22
N PRO A 77 -29.49 -10.47 0.87
CA PRO A 77 -30.07 -11.60 0.17
C PRO A 77 -29.30 -11.84 -1.13
N PRO A 78 -29.18 -13.09 -1.60
CA PRO A 78 -28.60 -13.38 -2.91
C PRO A 78 -29.42 -12.65 -3.98
N GLN A 79 -28.96 -11.48 -4.43
CA GLN A 79 -29.56 -10.74 -5.53
C GLN A 79 -28.73 -10.98 -6.79
N GLU A 80 -29.43 -11.22 -7.89
CA GLU A 80 -28.86 -11.19 -9.25
C GLU A 80 -28.07 -9.88 -9.45
N PRO A 81 -26.96 -9.92 -10.19
CA PRO A 81 -25.92 -8.89 -10.15
C PRO A 81 -26.49 -7.48 -10.35
N PRO A 82 -26.20 -6.51 -9.46
CA PRO A 82 -26.65 -5.15 -9.64
C PRO A 82 -26.00 -4.52 -10.87
N LEU A 83 -26.83 -3.85 -11.67
CA LEU A 83 -26.46 -2.99 -12.81
C LEU A 83 -25.72 -1.73 -12.33
N PHE A 84 -24.44 -1.80 -11.98
CA PHE A 84 -23.61 -0.59 -11.84
C PHE A 84 -22.20 -0.75 -12.40
N PRO A 85 -21.60 0.32 -12.96
CA PRO A 85 -20.41 0.23 -13.80
C PRO A 85 -19.16 -0.15 -13.02
N LYS A 86 -18.33 -0.99 -13.65
CA LYS A 86 -17.06 -1.53 -13.16
C LYS A 86 -15.91 -0.50 -13.11
N GLU A 87 -16.21 0.79 -13.03
CA GLU A 87 -15.21 1.86 -13.12
C GLU A 87 -14.98 2.51 -11.75
N GLU A 88 -14.41 1.74 -10.84
CA GLU A 88 -13.54 2.34 -9.81
C GLU A 88 -12.22 2.68 -10.51
N THR A 89 -11.94 3.97 -10.66
CA THR A 89 -10.64 4.48 -11.09
C THR A 89 -9.57 3.85 -10.20
N SER A 90 -8.80 2.95 -10.81
CA SER A 90 -7.68 2.25 -10.18
C SER A 90 -6.50 3.21 -10.02
N GLU A 91 -6.60 4.15 -9.09
CA GLU A 91 -5.41 4.78 -8.53
C GLU A 91 -4.99 3.98 -7.30
N GLU A 92 -4.25 2.91 -7.57
CA GLU A 92 -3.58 2.10 -6.56
C GLU A 92 -2.56 2.97 -5.80
N HIS A 93 -2.97 3.53 -4.67
CA HIS A 93 -2.00 3.98 -3.68
C HIS A 93 -1.38 2.73 -3.03
N PRO A 94 -0.05 2.50 -3.14
CA PRO A 94 0.58 1.34 -2.54
C PRO A 94 0.44 1.40 -1.02
N GLY A 95 -0.38 0.50 -0.48
CA GLY A 95 -0.68 0.38 0.93
C GLY A 95 0.59 0.24 1.78
N ASN A 96 0.62 1.02 2.87
CA ASN A 96 1.61 0.92 3.91
C ASN A 96 1.41 -0.40 4.68
N VAL A 97 2.19 -1.43 4.35
CA VAL A 97 2.29 -2.66 5.15
C VAL A 97 3.27 -2.41 6.30
N GLY A 98 2.73 -1.93 7.40
CA GLY A 98 3.27 -2.02 8.77
C GLY A 98 2.05 -1.96 9.68
N GLU A 99 1.82 -2.85 10.65
CA GLU A 99 2.77 -3.31 11.66
C GLU A 99 2.41 -4.71 12.20
N THR A 100 3.47 -5.47 12.48
CA THR A 100 3.73 -6.39 13.61
C THR A 100 2.61 -7.25 14.22
N PRO A 101 2.59 -8.58 13.97
CA PRO A 101 2.01 -9.54 14.90
C PRO A 101 2.95 -9.78 16.09
N GLY A 102 2.38 -9.75 17.29
CA GLY A 102 3.08 -9.93 18.55
C GLY A 102 3.91 -11.22 18.64
N ASN A 103 5.03 -11.08 19.33
CA ASN A 103 5.90 -12.14 19.81
C ASN A 103 5.15 -13.06 20.78
N PRO A 104 5.19 -14.38 20.56
CA PRO A 104 5.54 -15.26 21.67
C PRO A 104 6.56 -16.32 21.25
N GLY A 105 7.42 -16.71 22.19
CA GLY A 105 8.00 -18.05 22.17
C GLY A 105 9.44 -18.17 21.70
N LYS A 106 10.34 -17.98 22.66
CA LYS A 106 11.72 -18.48 22.71
C LYS A 106 11.79 -19.96 22.29
N GLY A 107 12.54 -20.27 21.22
CA GLY A 107 12.82 -21.64 20.81
C GLY A 107 14.13 -21.74 20.02
N LYS A 108 15.20 -22.17 20.70
CA LYS A 108 16.47 -22.59 20.09
C LYS A 108 16.23 -23.77 19.14
N GLY A 109 16.71 -23.69 17.90
CA GLY A 109 16.70 -24.81 16.96
C GLY A 109 17.70 -24.61 15.83
N LYS A 110 18.89 -25.20 16.01
CA LYS A 110 20.00 -25.25 15.06
C LYS A 110 19.69 -26.35 14.04
N GLY A 111 19.72 -26.07 12.73
CA GLY A 111 19.49 -27.09 11.70
C GLY A 111 20.02 -26.65 10.33
N LYS A 112 21.18 -27.20 9.96
CA LYS A 112 21.81 -27.13 8.63
C LYS A 112 21.05 -28.01 7.63
N GLY A 113 20.90 -27.52 6.40
CA GLY A 113 20.58 -28.25 5.17
C GLY A 113 20.41 -27.22 4.05
N LYS A 114 21.43 -26.78 3.30
CA LYS A 114 22.14 -27.43 2.19
C LYS A 114 21.29 -28.39 1.35
N ASP A 115 20.51 -27.83 0.44
CA ASP A 115 20.20 -28.47 -0.84
C ASP A 115 20.56 -27.51 -1.98
N LEU A 116 21.67 -27.86 -2.63
CA LEU A 116 22.13 -27.32 -3.89
C LEU A 116 21.22 -27.86 -5.00
N ARG A 117 20.44 -26.99 -5.64
CA ARG A 117 19.92 -27.25 -6.98
C ARG A 117 20.60 -26.27 -7.94
N VAL A 118 21.62 -26.78 -8.63
CA VAL A 118 22.38 -26.08 -9.66
C VAL A 118 21.58 -26.15 -10.95
N GLY A 119 21.12 -25.00 -11.45
CA GLY A 119 20.73 -24.77 -12.85
C GLY A 119 21.79 -23.91 -13.54
N PRO A 120 21.99 -24.03 -14.86
CA PRO A 120 23.22 -23.59 -15.51
C PRO A 120 23.20 -22.12 -15.98
N ALA A 121 24.41 -21.54 -16.00
CA ALA A 121 24.85 -20.24 -16.54
C ALA A 121 24.65 -18.98 -15.67
N ASP A 122 25.64 -18.79 -14.78
CA ASP A 122 26.17 -17.56 -14.16
C ASP A 122 25.25 -16.35 -13.89
N PRO A 123 24.63 -16.27 -12.69
CA PRO A 123 24.13 -15.03 -12.12
C PRO A 123 25.12 -14.50 -11.05
N LEU A 124 25.39 -13.19 -11.06
CA LEU A 124 26.28 -12.52 -10.09
C LEU A 124 26.18 -13.13 -8.68
N SER A 125 27.35 -13.41 -8.09
CA SER A 125 27.41 -13.98 -6.75
C SER A 125 26.71 -13.07 -5.74
N ASP A 126 26.07 -13.65 -4.72
CA ASP A 126 25.40 -12.87 -3.68
C ASP A 126 26.36 -11.86 -3.00
N ALA A 127 27.66 -12.18 -2.96
CA ALA A 127 28.72 -11.29 -2.49
C ALA A 127 28.89 -10.04 -3.38
N GLU A 128 28.86 -10.20 -4.70
CA GLU A 128 28.93 -9.07 -5.64
C GLU A 128 27.68 -8.20 -5.56
N ILE A 129 26.48 -8.82 -5.47
CA ILE A 129 25.23 -8.09 -5.29
C ILE A 129 25.26 -7.28 -3.98
N GLN A 130 25.81 -7.85 -2.91
CA GLN A 130 25.93 -7.16 -1.63
C GLN A 130 26.93 -6.01 -1.68
N LYS A 131 28.04 -6.15 -2.42
CA LYS A 131 29.00 -5.07 -2.67
C LYS A 131 28.33 -3.92 -3.44
N LYS A 132 27.70 -4.23 -4.57
CA LYS A 132 26.96 -3.25 -5.40
C LYS A 132 25.86 -2.55 -4.62
N PHE A 133 25.13 -3.30 -3.80
CA PHE A 133 24.13 -2.71 -2.91
C PHE A 133 24.76 -1.80 -1.85
N SER A 134 25.94 -2.12 -1.32
CA SER A 134 26.64 -1.27 -0.36
C SER A 134 27.00 0.09 -0.98
N ASP A 135 27.49 0.07 -2.22
CA ASP A 135 27.85 1.29 -2.94
C ASP A 135 26.61 2.12 -3.27
N PHE A 136 25.55 1.48 -3.78
CA PHE A 136 24.24 2.11 -3.97
C PHE A 136 23.69 2.72 -2.66
N TRP A 137 23.77 1.98 -1.55
CA TRP A 137 23.22 2.40 -0.26
C TRP A 137 23.93 3.62 0.32
N LYS A 138 25.24 3.76 0.08
CA LYS A 138 26.02 4.93 0.47
C LYS A 138 25.66 6.16 -0.37
N PHE A 139 25.39 5.96 -1.65
CA PHE A 139 25.11 7.04 -2.59
C PHE A 139 23.66 7.54 -2.53
N TYR A 140 22.71 6.65 -2.22
CA TYR A 140 21.30 7.01 -2.20
C TYR A 140 21.00 8.06 -1.09
N PRO A 141 20.23 9.13 -1.38
CA PRO A 141 19.90 10.16 -0.42
C PRO A 141 19.04 9.60 0.73
N GLN A 142 19.63 9.51 1.93
CA GLN A 142 18.98 8.92 3.09
C GLN A 142 18.19 9.97 3.89
N ALA A 143 16.92 9.67 4.16
CA ALA A 143 16.05 10.45 5.04
C ALA A 143 15.08 9.52 5.79
N GLY A 144 15.11 9.58 7.13
CA GLY A 144 14.21 8.82 8.00
C GLY A 144 14.59 7.35 8.19
N ARG A 145 13.59 6.50 8.52
CA ARG A 145 13.79 5.07 8.79
C ARG A 145 13.84 4.28 7.48
N HIS A 146 14.92 3.54 7.26
CA HIS A 146 15.14 2.76 6.04
C HIS A 146 15.13 1.25 6.30
N ALA A 147 14.30 0.51 5.54
CA ALA A 147 14.27 -0.95 5.58
C ALA A 147 15.40 -1.54 4.70
N LYS A 148 16.63 -1.57 5.23
CA LYS A 148 17.83 -2.01 4.49
C LYS A 148 17.70 -3.45 3.95
N ALA A 149 17.17 -4.37 4.76
CA ALA A 149 16.98 -5.76 4.35
C ALA A 149 15.94 -5.92 3.22
N GLU A 150 14.83 -5.18 3.26
CA GLU A 150 13.82 -5.18 2.19
C GLU A 150 14.34 -4.53 0.91
N SER A 151 15.11 -3.45 1.06
CA SER A 151 15.74 -2.75 -0.06
C SER A 151 16.77 -3.63 -0.75
N LEU A 152 17.55 -4.40 0.01
CA LEU A 152 18.50 -5.38 -0.55
C LEU A 152 17.78 -6.45 -1.38
N LYS A 153 16.64 -6.98 -0.90
CA LYS A 153 15.85 -7.96 -1.65
C LYS A 153 15.41 -7.39 -3.01
N LYS A 154 14.85 -6.18 -3.02
CA LYS A 154 14.39 -5.49 -4.24
C LYS A 154 15.55 -5.15 -5.18
N PHE A 155 16.64 -4.59 -4.65
CA PHE A 155 17.86 -4.31 -5.42
C PHE A 155 18.41 -5.58 -6.07
N SER A 156 18.51 -6.66 -5.31
CA SER A 156 19.02 -7.94 -5.82
C SER A 156 18.12 -8.53 -6.92
N ALA A 157 16.81 -8.29 -6.86
CA ALA A 157 15.90 -8.70 -7.93
C ALA A 157 16.10 -7.88 -9.21
N ILE A 158 16.43 -6.59 -9.11
CA ILE A 158 16.70 -5.71 -10.26
C ILE A 158 18.04 -6.07 -10.91
N VAL A 159 19.08 -6.27 -10.11
CA VAL A 159 20.43 -6.66 -10.61
C VAL A 159 20.39 -8.05 -11.25
N ARG A 160 19.67 -9.01 -10.66
CA ARG A 160 19.49 -10.33 -11.28
C ARG A 160 18.70 -10.31 -12.58
N LYS A 161 17.91 -9.26 -12.82
CA LYS A 161 17.24 -9.00 -14.11
C LYS A 161 18.13 -8.27 -15.13
N GLY A 162 19.39 -7.99 -14.78
CA GLY A 162 20.35 -7.30 -15.67
C GLY A 162 20.12 -5.79 -15.82
N ARG A 163 19.18 -5.19 -15.08
CA ARG A 163 18.84 -3.76 -15.19
C ARG A 163 19.65 -2.86 -14.25
N GLU A 164 20.91 -3.20 -14.01
CA GLU A 164 21.77 -2.45 -13.09
C GLU A 164 22.13 -1.06 -13.64
N GLU A 165 22.49 -0.97 -14.92
CA GLU A 165 22.88 0.29 -15.55
C GLU A 165 21.73 1.30 -15.55
N GLU A 166 20.52 0.83 -15.86
CA GLU A 166 19.30 1.63 -15.78
C GLU A 166 19.04 2.12 -14.35
N LEU A 167 19.25 1.25 -13.35
CA LEU A 167 19.08 1.61 -11.94
C LEU A 167 20.09 2.68 -11.49
N ILE A 168 21.34 2.58 -11.93
CA ILE A 168 22.37 3.59 -11.66
C ILE A 168 21.98 4.92 -12.32
N SER A 169 21.57 4.88 -13.59
CA SER A 169 21.11 6.07 -14.34
C SER A 169 19.92 6.74 -13.65
N ALA A 170 18.92 5.95 -13.24
CA ALA A 170 17.77 6.42 -12.48
C ALA A 170 18.13 7.03 -11.12
N THR A 171 19.08 6.42 -10.41
CA THR A 171 19.52 6.93 -9.10
C THR A 171 20.17 8.31 -9.26
N ASN A 172 21.00 8.48 -10.28
CA ASN A 172 21.59 9.79 -10.62
C ASN A 172 20.52 10.81 -11.04
N GLY A 173 19.56 10.39 -11.86
CA GLY A 173 18.41 11.21 -12.25
C GLY A 173 17.59 11.68 -11.04
N TYR A 174 17.39 10.79 -10.07
CA TYR A 174 16.66 11.10 -8.84
C TYR A 174 17.39 12.09 -7.94
N VAL A 175 18.72 11.95 -7.79
CA VAL A 175 19.53 12.93 -7.06
C VAL A 175 19.48 14.30 -7.74
N ASN A 176 19.58 14.35 -9.07
CA ASN A 176 19.44 15.59 -9.83
C ASN A 176 18.07 16.25 -9.63
N PHE A 177 17.00 15.46 -9.60
CA PHE A 177 15.64 15.93 -9.32
C PHE A 177 15.53 16.56 -7.92
N LEU A 178 16.08 15.90 -6.89
CA LEU A 178 16.05 16.44 -5.53
C LEU A 178 16.83 17.75 -5.43
N ASP A 179 18.00 17.82 -6.07
CA ASP A 179 18.78 19.05 -6.08
C ASP A 179 18.11 20.17 -6.89
N GLU A 180 17.40 19.87 -7.99
CA GLU A 180 16.58 20.85 -8.74
C GLU A 180 15.46 21.40 -7.86
N LYS A 181 14.74 20.54 -7.13
CA LYS A 181 13.71 20.98 -6.17
C LYS A 181 14.28 21.90 -5.10
N LYS A 182 15.45 21.56 -4.56
CA LYS A 182 16.11 22.36 -3.54
C LYS A 182 16.62 23.70 -4.06
N ASN A 183 17.29 23.72 -5.20
CA ASN A 183 18.00 24.91 -5.69
C ASN A 183 17.12 25.81 -6.58
N ASP A 184 16.28 25.23 -7.44
CA ASP A 184 15.52 25.99 -8.45
C ASP A 184 14.08 26.32 -8.02
N GLU A 185 13.55 25.60 -7.02
CA GLU A 185 12.21 25.80 -6.45
C GLU A 185 12.24 26.19 -4.96
N ASN A 186 13.44 26.29 -4.35
CA ASN A 186 13.62 26.55 -2.92
C ASN A 186 12.77 25.62 -2.02
N PHE A 187 12.56 24.38 -2.47
CA PHE A 187 11.70 23.40 -1.83
C PHE A 187 12.51 22.17 -1.41
N ASP A 188 12.69 21.99 -0.10
CA ASP A 188 13.43 20.86 0.46
C ASP A 188 12.59 19.58 0.44
N GLN A 189 12.46 18.99 -0.75
CA GLN A 189 11.74 17.74 -0.96
C GLN A 189 12.43 16.61 -0.20
N ARG A 190 11.70 15.99 0.75
CA ARG A 190 12.21 14.81 1.45
C ARG A 190 12.52 13.68 0.45
N PRO A 191 13.72 13.08 0.52
CA PRO A 191 14.05 11.89 -0.24
C PRO A 191 13.07 10.76 0.02
N MET A 192 12.70 10.06 -1.04
CA MET A 192 11.83 8.89 -1.01
C MET A 192 12.55 7.75 -0.29
N TYR A 193 11.81 6.92 0.43
CA TYR A 193 12.39 5.71 1.00
C TYR A 193 12.97 4.79 -0.09
N THR A 194 14.19 4.30 0.12
CA THR A 194 14.90 3.35 -0.76
C THR A 194 14.01 2.18 -1.20
N LYS A 195 13.24 1.60 -0.29
CA LYS A 195 12.32 0.49 -0.59
C LYS A 195 11.19 0.86 -1.55
N THR A 196 10.78 2.13 -1.58
CA THR A 196 9.72 2.67 -2.44
C THR A 196 10.29 3.01 -3.80
N PHE A 197 11.47 3.64 -3.83
CA PHE A 197 12.22 3.90 -5.06
C PHE A 197 12.47 2.60 -5.84
N LEU A 198 12.99 1.56 -5.16
CA LEU A 198 13.23 0.24 -5.76
C LEU A 198 11.95 -0.56 -6.08
N ASN A 199 10.76 -0.06 -5.73
CA ASN A 199 9.47 -0.70 -6.01
C ASN A 199 8.82 -0.16 -7.31
N GLY A 200 9.63 -0.02 -8.36
CA GLY A 200 9.18 0.44 -9.69
C GLY A 200 9.33 1.95 -9.93
N ARG A 201 9.29 2.78 -8.88
CA ARG A 201 9.37 4.25 -9.04
C ARG A 201 10.69 4.77 -9.61
N TRP A 202 11.77 4.02 -9.47
CA TRP A 202 13.06 4.37 -10.05
C TRP A 202 13.00 4.52 -11.57
N GLU A 203 12.10 3.82 -12.25
CA GLU A 203 11.95 3.88 -13.71
C GLU A 203 11.55 5.29 -14.19
N GLU A 204 10.85 6.07 -13.36
CA GLU A 204 10.46 7.47 -13.63
C GLU A 204 11.67 8.39 -13.83
N PHE A 205 12.83 8.01 -13.29
CA PHE A 205 14.04 8.85 -13.25
C PHE A 205 15.11 8.42 -14.25
N ILE A 206 14.86 7.38 -15.05
CA ILE A 206 15.79 6.94 -16.09
C ILE A 206 15.95 8.08 -17.10
N GLY A 207 17.19 8.56 -17.28
CA GLY A 207 17.49 9.63 -18.22
C GLY A 207 17.01 11.02 -17.79
N TYR A 208 16.57 11.21 -16.54
CA TYR A 208 16.24 12.52 -16.01
C TYR A 208 17.48 13.43 -16.01
N LYS A 209 17.42 14.53 -16.74
CA LYS A 209 18.44 15.58 -16.77
C LYS A 209 17.87 16.84 -16.13
N ARG A 210 18.65 17.46 -15.23
CA ARG A 210 18.28 18.75 -14.64
C ARG A 210 18.02 19.77 -15.76
N LYS A 211 16.92 20.50 -15.65
CA LYS A 211 16.65 21.65 -16.52
C LYS A 211 17.54 22.80 -16.07
N VAL A 212 18.55 23.14 -16.85
CA VAL A 212 19.32 24.37 -16.61
C VAL A 212 18.39 25.54 -16.95
N LYS A 213 17.89 26.27 -15.94
CA LYS A 213 17.29 27.59 -16.16
C LYS A 213 18.41 28.52 -16.61
N LEU A 214 18.32 29.02 -17.85
CA LEU A 214 19.12 30.13 -18.36
C LEU A 214 18.74 31.43 -17.65
#